data_AF-C9JQN7-F1
#
_entry.id   AF-C9JQN7-F1
#
_cell.length_a   1.000
_cell.length_b   1.000
_cell.length_c   1.000
_cell.angle_alpha   90.00
_cell.angle_beta   90.00
_cell.angle_gamma   90.00
#
_symmetry.space_group_name_H-M   'P 1'
#
loop_
_entity.id
_entity.type
_entity.pdbx_description
1 polymer ?
#
loop_
_entity_poly.entity_id
_entity_poly.type
_entity_poly.pdbx_seq_one_letter_code
_entity_poly.pdbx_strand_id
1 'polypeptide(L)'
;MTISDEWDIPEKQPFKDLGNLRYWLEEAECRDQYSVIFESGDRTSIFWNDVKDPVSIEERARWTETYVRWSPKGTYLATFHQRGIALWGGEKFKQIQRFSHQGVQLIDFSPCERYLVTFSPLMDTQDDPQAIIIWDILTGHKKRGFHCESSAH
;
A
#
# COMPACT_ATOMS: atom_id res chain seq x y z
N MET A 1 -8.17 32.57 -27.64
CA MET A 1 -8.28 32.03 -26.27
C MET A 1 -7.90 33.15 -25.32
N THR A 2 -8.88 33.75 -24.66
CA THR A 2 -8.69 34.75 -23.60
C THR A 2 -8.32 34.00 -22.33
N ILE A 3 -7.06 34.10 -21.92
CA ILE A 3 -6.64 33.67 -20.58
C ILE A 3 -7.19 34.72 -19.61
N SER A 4 -7.94 34.30 -18.59
CA SER A 4 -8.46 35.19 -17.54
C SER A 4 -7.29 35.83 -16.78
N ASP A 5 -7.35 37.14 -16.56
CA ASP A 5 -6.39 37.87 -15.70
C ASP A 5 -6.67 37.65 -14.20
N GLU A 6 -7.83 37.07 -13.85
CA GLU A 6 -8.20 36.73 -12.48
C GLU A 6 -7.77 35.29 -12.14
N TRP A 7 -7.00 35.15 -11.05
CA TRP A 7 -6.55 33.88 -10.52
C TRP A 7 -7.56 33.29 -9.53
N ASP A 8 -8.22 32.20 -9.92
CA ASP A 8 -9.08 31.44 -9.02
C ASP A 8 -8.24 30.54 -8.11
N ILE A 9 -8.29 30.79 -6.80
CA ILE A 9 -7.60 29.97 -5.80
C ILE A 9 -8.27 28.59 -5.75
N PRO A 10 -7.54 27.48 -5.96
CA PRO A 10 -8.11 26.16 -5.85
C PRO A 10 -8.55 25.89 -4.41
N GLU A 11 -9.70 25.23 -4.24
CA GLU A 11 -10.14 24.78 -2.93
C GLU A 11 -9.12 23.82 -2.32
N LYS A 12 -8.70 24.14 -1.08
CA LYS A 12 -7.80 23.26 -0.34
C LYS A 12 -8.53 21.96 -0.06
N GLN A 13 -7.90 20.84 -0.38
CA GLN A 13 -8.43 19.53 0.00
C GLN A 13 -8.56 19.48 1.54
N PRO A 14 -9.70 19.04 2.08
CA PRO A 14 -9.87 18.92 3.52
C PRO A 14 -8.87 17.91 4.08
N PHE A 15 -8.26 18.26 5.22
CA PHE A 15 -7.33 17.35 5.90
C PHE A 15 -8.07 16.07 6.29
N LYS A 16 -7.58 14.94 5.80
CA LYS A 16 -8.07 13.63 6.19
C LYS A 16 -7.19 13.11 7.31
N ASP A 17 -7.72 13.12 8.53
CA ASP A 17 -7.03 12.49 9.65
C ASP A 17 -6.95 10.98 9.43
N LEU A 18 -5.73 10.47 9.36
CA LEU A 18 -5.43 9.05 9.21
C LEU A 18 -5.24 8.36 10.57
N GLY A 19 -5.34 9.11 11.66
CA GLY A 19 -5.08 8.65 13.02
C GLY A 19 -3.59 8.44 13.29
N ASN A 20 -3.29 7.81 14.42
CA ASN A 20 -1.92 7.47 14.78
C ASN A 20 -1.42 6.28 13.94
N LEU A 21 -0.67 6.60 12.89
CA LEU A 21 0.00 5.61 12.03
C LEU A 21 1.21 4.96 12.69
N ARG A 22 1.52 5.25 13.97
CA ARG A 22 2.62 4.66 14.73
C ARG A 22 2.19 4.22 16.13
N TYR A 23 0.89 4.02 16.32
CA TYR A 23 0.31 3.69 17.63
C TYR A 23 0.97 2.47 18.28
N TRP A 24 1.43 1.50 17.48
CA TRP A 24 2.05 0.30 18.00
C TRP A 24 3.35 0.57 18.76
N LEU A 25 4.00 1.72 18.54
CA LEU A 25 5.17 2.15 19.31
C LEU A 25 4.83 2.67 20.71
N GLU A 26 3.56 3.01 20.95
CA GLU A 26 3.08 3.53 22.24
C GLU A 26 2.61 2.41 23.18
N GLU A 27 2.62 1.15 22.72
CA GLU A 27 2.25 0.00 23.54
C GLU A 27 3.22 -0.19 24.71
N ALA A 28 2.68 -0.21 25.93
CA ALA A 28 3.46 -0.28 27.17
C ALA A 28 4.35 -1.53 27.27
N GLU A 29 3.90 -2.64 26.68
CA GLU A 29 4.60 -3.93 26.72
C GLU A 29 5.56 -4.11 25.54
N CYS A 30 5.72 -3.11 24.66
CA CYS A 30 6.61 -3.15 23.49
C CYS A 30 6.41 -4.41 22.62
N ARG A 31 5.16 -4.87 22.48
CA ARG A 31 4.84 -6.06 21.69
C ARG A 31 5.05 -5.77 20.21
N ASP A 32 5.47 -6.77 19.45
CA ASP A 32 5.58 -6.70 18.00
C ASP A 32 4.29 -7.12 17.32
N GLN A 33 4.04 -6.63 16.10
CA GLN A 33 2.94 -7.08 15.26
C GLN A 33 3.43 -8.03 14.18
N TYR A 34 2.61 -9.01 13.83
CA TYR A 34 2.84 -9.87 12.68
C TYR A 34 1.54 -10.21 11.96
N SER A 35 1.64 -10.46 10.66
CA SER A 35 0.51 -10.82 9.81
C SER A 35 0.58 -12.29 9.42
N VAL A 36 -0.56 -12.97 9.44
CA VAL A 36 -0.70 -14.37 9.03
C VAL A 36 -1.77 -14.48 7.97
N ILE A 37 -1.47 -15.24 6.91
CA ILE A 37 -2.44 -15.66 5.90
C ILE A 37 -2.72 -17.14 6.13
N PHE A 38 -3.98 -17.52 6.30
CA PHE A 38 -4.42 -18.88 6.62
C PHE A 38 -5.74 -19.19 5.91
N GLU A 39 -6.31 -20.39 6.12
CA GLU A 39 -7.45 -20.91 5.35
C GLU A 39 -7.18 -20.88 3.83
N SER A 40 -6.03 -21.43 3.40
CA SER A 40 -5.66 -21.49 1.97
C SER A 40 -5.58 -20.13 1.26
N GLY A 41 -5.39 -19.04 2.01
CA GLY A 41 -5.35 -17.68 1.46
C GLY A 41 -6.65 -16.90 1.63
N ASP A 42 -7.73 -17.53 2.12
CA ASP A 42 -9.02 -16.86 2.26
C ASP A 42 -9.08 -15.89 3.45
N ARG A 43 -8.21 -16.01 4.45
CA ARG A 43 -8.16 -15.07 5.58
C ARG A 43 -6.78 -14.49 5.80
N THR A 44 -6.77 -13.22 6.16
CA THR A 44 -5.58 -12.53 6.64
C THR A 44 -5.89 -11.91 7.99
N SER A 45 -5.07 -12.23 8.98
CA SER A 45 -5.18 -11.69 10.34
C SER A 45 -3.86 -11.07 10.78
N ILE A 46 -3.97 -10.05 11.63
CA ILE A 46 -2.83 -9.39 12.25
C ILE A 46 -2.93 -9.63 13.74
N PHE A 47 -1.82 -10.01 14.34
CA PHE A 47 -1.73 -10.36 15.74
C PHE A 47 -0.64 -9.54 16.42
N TRP A 48 -0.85 -9.30 17.71
CA TRP A 48 0.22 -8.97 18.64
C TRP A 48 0.97 -10.22 19.05
N ASN A 49 2.30 -10.11 19.09
CA ASN A 49 3.18 -11.12 19.63
C ASN A 49 3.20 -11.04 21.16
N ASP A 50 2.21 -11.70 21.79
CA ASP A 50 2.14 -11.86 23.24
C ASP A 50 2.80 -13.19 23.66
N VAL A 51 3.37 -13.24 24.86
CA VAL A 51 4.09 -14.42 25.37
C VAL A 51 3.15 -15.59 25.65
N LYS A 52 1.89 -15.30 26.01
CA LYS A 52 0.91 -16.33 26.35
C LYS A 52 0.20 -16.84 25.11
N ASP A 53 -0.60 -15.96 24.51
CA ASP A 53 -1.47 -16.27 23.38
C ASP A 53 -1.51 -15.07 22.43
N PRO A 54 -1.43 -15.28 21.12
CA PRO A 54 -1.46 -14.19 20.16
C PRO A 54 -2.81 -13.47 20.21
N VAL A 55 -2.77 -12.15 20.39
CA VAL A 55 -3.97 -11.31 20.46
C VAL A 55 -4.31 -10.79 19.07
N SER A 56 -5.48 -11.13 18.54
CA SER A 56 -5.91 -10.63 17.23
C SER A 56 -6.25 -9.14 17.29
N ILE A 57 -5.73 -8.39 16.32
CA ILE A 57 -5.99 -6.96 16.14
C ILE A 57 -7.13 -6.79 15.13
N GLU A 58 -6.92 -7.32 13.93
CA GLU A 58 -7.87 -7.29 12.82
C GLU A 58 -7.79 -8.61 12.06
N GLU A 59 -8.96 -9.16 11.74
CA GLU A 59 -9.12 -10.34 10.89
C GLU A 59 -10.12 -10.03 9.79
N ARG A 60 -9.72 -10.27 8.54
CA ARG A 60 -10.56 -10.00 7.38
C ARG A 60 -10.49 -11.14 6.38
N ALA A 61 -11.67 -11.55 5.93
CA ALA A 61 -11.81 -12.49 4.82
C ALA A 61 -11.46 -11.80 3.50
N ARG A 62 -10.69 -12.50 2.65
CA ARG A 62 -10.21 -12.08 1.33
C ARG A 62 -9.58 -10.69 1.33
N TRP A 63 -8.77 -10.41 2.35
CA TRP A 63 -8.12 -9.11 2.47
C TRP A 63 -7.01 -8.90 1.43
N THR A 64 -6.34 -9.98 1.04
CA THR A 64 -5.38 -9.99 -0.07
C THR A 64 -5.64 -11.20 -0.94
N GLU A 65 -5.29 -11.11 -2.22
CA GLU A 65 -5.46 -12.22 -3.17
C GLU A 65 -4.20 -13.11 -3.27
N THR A 66 -3.01 -12.59 -2.95
CA THR A 66 -1.75 -13.33 -3.10
C THR A 66 -0.95 -13.35 -1.80
N TYR A 67 -0.34 -12.24 -1.42
CA TYR A 67 0.37 -12.10 -0.14
C TYR A 67 0.21 -10.70 0.44
N VAL A 68 0.82 -10.46 1.59
CA VAL A 68 0.80 -9.17 2.28
C VAL A 68 2.24 -8.73 2.54
N ARG A 69 2.51 -7.42 2.49
CA ARG A 69 3.84 -6.89 2.75
C ARG A 69 3.81 -5.68 3.68
N TRP A 70 4.63 -5.73 4.71
CA TRP A 70 4.87 -4.60 5.60
C TRP A 70 5.85 -3.61 4.97
N SER A 71 5.63 -2.33 5.23
CA SER A 71 6.61 -1.29 4.92
C SER A 71 7.82 -1.39 5.87
N PRO A 72 9.00 -0.85 5.49
CA PRO A 72 10.24 -1.01 6.24
C PRO A 72 10.21 -0.54 7.70
N LYS A 73 9.31 0.39 8.06
CA LYS A 73 9.14 0.86 9.44
C LYS A 73 7.85 0.36 10.09
N GLY A 74 7.10 -0.51 9.44
CA GLY A 74 5.81 -1.03 9.93
C GLY A 74 4.62 -0.07 9.80
N THR A 75 4.80 1.13 9.26
CA THR A 75 3.73 2.15 9.11
C THR A 75 2.58 1.72 8.21
N TYR A 76 2.88 0.92 7.19
CA TYR A 76 1.91 0.50 6.19
C TYR A 76 1.92 -1.00 6.01
N LEU A 77 0.72 -1.52 5.75
CA LEU A 77 0.50 -2.87 5.25
C LEU A 77 0.00 -2.77 3.82
N ALA A 78 0.63 -3.47 2.89
CA ALA A 78 0.20 -3.54 1.50
C ALA A 78 -0.49 -4.87 1.21
N THR A 79 -1.69 -4.79 0.63
CA THR A 79 -2.43 -5.95 0.10
C THR A 79 -2.51 -5.90 -1.42
N PHE A 80 -2.57 -7.09 -2.03
CA PHE A 80 -2.54 -7.29 -3.46
C PHE A 80 -3.94 -7.64 -3.97
N HIS A 81 -4.37 -6.95 -5.01
CA HIS A 81 -5.63 -7.19 -5.69
C HIS A 81 -5.43 -7.16 -7.20
N GLN A 82 -6.30 -7.82 -7.97
CA GLN A 82 -6.25 -7.77 -9.44
C GLN A 82 -6.24 -6.34 -10.00
N ARG A 83 -6.97 -5.41 -9.36
CA ARG A 83 -7.07 -4.00 -9.78
C ARG A 83 -5.91 -3.13 -9.30
N GLY A 84 -5.01 -3.67 -8.49
CA GLY A 84 -3.86 -2.96 -7.94
C GLY A 84 -3.65 -3.18 -6.46
N ILE A 85 -2.98 -2.24 -5.82
CA ILE A 85 -2.49 -2.38 -4.45
C ILE A 85 -3.24 -1.43 -3.55
N ALA A 86 -3.57 -1.89 -2.35
CA ALA A 86 -4.11 -1.05 -1.29
C ALA A 86 -3.11 -0.96 -0.13
N LEU A 87 -2.91 0.25 0.37
CA LEU A 87 -2.17 0.50 1.60
C LEU A 87 -3.13 0.71 2.76
N TRP A 88 -2.83 0.04 3.87
CA TRP A 88 -3.57 0.08 5.11
C TRP A 88 -2.67 0.57 6.23
N GLY A 89 -3.25 1.22 7.22
CA GLY A 89 -2.53 1.61 8.43
C GLY A 89 -3.44 2.16 9.52
N GLY A 90 -2.82 2.58 10.62
CA GLY A 90 -3.49 2.99 11.84
C GLY A 90 -4.04 1.81 12.66
N GLU A 91 -4.61 2.11 13.82
CA GLU A 91 -5.05 1.14 14.84
C GLU A 91 -5.98 0.03 14.32
N LYS A 92 -6.85 0.37 13.37
CA LYS A 92 -7.85 -0.56 12.79
C LYS A 92 -7.55 -0.93 11.35
N PHE A 93 -6.31 -0.73 10.88
CA PHE A 93 -5.92 -0.96 9.49
C PHE A 93 -6.95 -0.42 8.50
N LYS A 94 -7.14 0.90 8.50
CA LYS A 94 -8.02 1.58 7.53
C LYS A 94 -7.27 1.78 6.22
N GLN A 95 -7.99 1.77 5.11
CA GLN A 95 -7.38 2.01 3.81
C GLN A 95 -6.93 3.47 3.69
N ILE A 96 -5.63 3.67 3.49
CA ILE A 96 -5.00 4.98 3.37
C ILE A 96 -4.96 5.40 1.90
N GLN A 97 -4.38 4.54 1.06
CA GLN A 97 -4.16 4.82 -0.35
C GLN A 97 -4.45 3.58 -1.21
N ARG A 98 -4.80 3.82 -2.48
CA ARG A 98 -4.89 2.78 -3.51
C ARG A 98 -4.05 3.18 -4.71
N PHE A 99 -3.34 2.22 -5.28
CA PHE A 99 -2.55 2.38 -6.50
C PHE A 99 -3.11 1.48 -7.59
N SER A 100 -3.54 2.08 -8.68
CA SER A 100 -4.13 1.38 -9.82
C SER A 100 -3.01 0.91 -10.76
N HIS A 101 -2.68 -0.37 -10.68
CA HIS A 101 -1.74 -1.07 -11.54
C HIS A 101 -2.19 -2.53 -11.59
N GLN A 102 -2.63 -3.03 -12.74
CA GLN A 102 -3.18 -4.39 -12.79
C GLN A 102 -2.09 -5.45 -12.83
N GLY A 103 -2.40 -6.63 -12.30
CA GLY A 103 -1.49 -7.78 -12.38
C GLY A 103 -0.16 -7.60 -11.64
N VAL A 104 -0.11 -6.73 -10.61
CA VAL A 104 1.10 -6.57 -9.81
C VAL A 104 1.43 -7.87 -9.09
N GLN A 105 2.68 -8.30 -9.21
CA GLN A 105 3.20 -9.47 -8.49
C GLN A 105 4.22 -9.07 -7.43
N LEU A 106 4.97 -8.00 -7.66
CA LEU A 106 6.00 -7.53 -6.74
C LEU A 106 5.76 -6.08 -6.39
N ILE A 107 5.97 -5.77 -5.12
CA ILE A 107 6.08 -4.39 -4.66
C ILE A 107 7.32 -4.25 -3.81
N ASP A 108 7.87 -3.05 -3.80
CA ASP A 108 8.93 -2.69 -2.87
C ASP A 108 8.75 -1.27 -2.35
N PHE A 109 9.07 -1.07 -1.09
CA PHE A 109 8.93 0.23 -0.44
C PHE A 109 10.28 0.92 -0.37
N SER A 110 10.30 2.23 -0.59
CA SER A 110 11.47 3.02 -0.23
C SER A 110 11.77 2.89 1.29
N PRO A 111 13.04 2.88 1.73
CA PRO A 111 13.39 2.77 3.16
C PRO A 111 12.77 3.85 4.06
N CYS A 112 12.47 5.01 3.47
CA CYS A 112 11.83 6.13 4.15
C CYS A 112 10.30 6.16 4.01
N GLU A 113 9.69 5.14 3.39
CA GLU A 113 8.23 4.98 3.19
C GLU A 113 7.58 6.15 2.43
N ARG A 114 8.34 6.82 1.57
CA ARG A 114 7.84 7.93 0.75
C ARG A 114 7.31 7.46 -0.62
N TYR A 115 7.94 6.42 -1.15
CA TYR A 115 7.60 5.86 -2.46
C TYR A 115 7.30 4.37 -2.36
N LEU A 116 6.39 3.92 -3.22
CA LEU A 116 6.10 2.52 -3.47
C LEU A 116 6.46 2.21 -4.93
N VAL A 117 7.24 1.15 -5.14
CA VAL A 117 7.51 0.57 -6.46
C VAL A 117 6.60 -0.63 -6.63
N THR A 118 6.00 -0.74 -7.80
CA THR A 118 5.09 -1.82 -8.16
C THR A 118 5.51 -2.40 -9.49
N PHE A 119 5.54 -3.72 -9.60
CA PHE A 119 5.96 -4.41 -10.80
C PHE A 119 4.91 -5.44 -11.24
N SER A 120 4.51 -5.34 -12.50
CA SER A 120 3.73 -6.35 -13.20
C SER A 120 4.55 -6.91 -14.37
N PRO A 121 4.68 -8.23 -14.49
CA PRO A 121 5.21 -8.86 -15.69
C PRO A 121 4.18 -8.92 -16.83
N LEU A 122 2.91 -8.59 -16.55
CA LEU A 122 1.85 -8.53 -17.54
C LEU A 122 1.78 -7.10 -18.10
N MET A 123 1.61 -6.96 -19.41
CA MET A 123 1.33 -5.67 -20.00
C MET A 123 -0.12 -5.29 -19.68
N ASP A 124 -0.32 -4.29 -18.79
CA ASP A 124 -1.64 -3.86 -18.28
C ASP A 124 -2.55 -3.38 -19.43
N THR A 125 -2.03 -2.52 -20.31
CA THR A 125 -2.74 -2.00 -21.48
C THR A 125 -1.78 -1.73 -22.64
N GLN A 126 -2.25 -1.78 -23.88
CA GLN A 126 -1.43 -1.41 -25.05
C GLN A 126 -0.99 0.07 -25.04
N ASP A 127 -1.72 0.93 -24.31
CA ASP A 127 -1.49 2.38 -24.26
C ASP A 127 -0.44 2.81 -23.22
N ASP A 128 -0.17 2.00 -22.18
CA ASP A 128 0.85 2.29 -21.17
C ASP A 128 1.60 1.00 -20.75
N PRO A 129 2.56 0.52 -21.55
CA PRO A 129 3.28 -0.74 -21.31
C PRO A 129 4.33 -0.62 -20.19
N GLN A 130 4.06 0.19 -19.17
CA GLN A 130 4.95 0.42 -18.04
C GLN A 130 4.79 -0.70 -17.00
N ALA A 131 5.65 -1.71 -17.11
CA ALA A 131 5.72 -2.84 -16.18
C ALA A 131 6.12 -2.43 -14.76
N ILE A 132 6.94 -1.38 -14.60
CA ILE A 132 7.42 -0.91 -13.30
C ILE A 132 6.89 0.50 -13.08
N ILE A 133 6.16 0.74 -11.99
CA ILE A 133 5.60 2.05 -11.66
C ILE A 133 6.04 2.47 -10.25
N ILE A 134 6.49 3.72 -10.13
CA ILE A 134 6.82 4.40 -8.88
C ILE A 134 5.68 5.34 -8.51
N TRP A 135 5.17 5.16 -7.30
CA TRP A 135 4.09 5.94 -6.72
C TRP A 135 4.59 6.75 -5.53
N ASP A 136 4.02 7.94 -5.36
CA ASP A 136 4.16 8.71 -4.12
C ASP A 136 3.09 8.25 -3.13
N ILE A 137 3.52 7.82 -1.94
CA ILE A 137 2.62 7.27 -0.93
C ILE A 137 1.74 8.35 -0.30
N LEU A 138 2.27 9.56 -0.12
CA LEU A 138 1.55 10.65 0.52
C LEU A 138 0.46 11.19 -0.40
N THR A 139 0.77 11.39 -1.68
CA THR A 139 -0.17 11.98 -2.63
C THR A 139 -0.97 10.95 -3.42
N GLY A 140 -0.57 9.67 -3.40
CA GLY A 140 -1.22 8.62 -4.18
C GLY A 140 -0.95 8.66 -5.69
N HIS A 141 -0.12 9.60 -6.16
CA HIS A 141 0.04 9.85 -7.59
C HIS A 141 1.18 9.02 -8.18
N LYS A 142 1.00 8.59 -9.43
CA LYS A 142 2.06 8.03 -10.28
C LYS A 142 3.14 9.09 -10.49
N LYS A 143 4.36 8.82 -10.05
CA LYS A 143 5.51 9.72 -10.25
C LYS A 143 6.26 9.41 -11.53
N ARG A 144 6.47 8.12 -11.79
CA ARG A 144 7.19 7.64 -12.98
C ARG A 144 6.81 6.19 -13.24
N GLY A 145 6.84 5.77 -14.50
CA GLY A 145 6.89 4.35 -14.83
C GLY A 145 7.96 4.06 -15.86
N PHE A 146 8.35 2.80 -15.92
CA PHE A 146 9.42 2.28 -16.74
C PHE A 146 8.94 1.00 -17.41
N HIS A 147 9.46 0.78 -18.61
CA HIS A 147 9.27 -0.47 -19.33
C HIS A 147 10.19 -1.55 -18.74
N CYS A 148 9.73 -2.78 -18.77
CA CYS A 148 10.61 -3.94 -18.59
C CYS A 148 11.00 -4.40 -19.99
N GLU A 149 12.20 -4.06 -20.43
CA GLU A 149 12.78 -4.71 -21.61
C GLU A 149 13.11 -6.15 -21.22
N SER A 150 12.50 -7.12 -21.90
CA SER A 150 12.96 -8.50 -21.84
C SER A 150 14.31 -8.53 -22.55
N SER A 151 15.41 -8.52 -21.80
CA SER A 151 16.72 -8.88 -22.35
C SER A 151 16.73 -10.38 -22.61
N ALA A 152 16.04 -10.80 -23.67
CA ALA A 152 16.14 -12.12 -24.26
C ALA A 152 17.16 -12.04 -25.40
N HIS A 153 18.41 -12.31 -25.07
CA HIS A 153 19.40 -12.84 -25.99
C HIS A 153 19.91 -14.17 -25.46
#